data_AF-A0A2E9W9C4-F1
#
_entry.id   AF-A0A2E9W9C4-F1
#
_cell.length_a   1.000
_cell.length_b   1.000
_cell.length_c   1.000
_cell.angle_alpha   90.00
_cell.angle_beta   90.00
_cell.angle_gamma   90.00
#
_symmetry.space_group_name_H-M   'P 1'
#
loop_
_entity.id
_entity.type
_entity.pdbx_description
1 polymer ?
#
loop_
_entity_poly.entity_id
_entity_poly.type
_entity_poly.pdbx_seq_one_letter_code
_entity_poly.pdbx_strand_id
1 'polypeptide(L)'
;MYLVARLITAQPDLTSIQAGIIIAAEQNIARDSRTFARLLGLAHALVLREITTLCDQNRLTITKQDARTLRTFYEMAGSLD
;
A
#
# COMPACT_ATOMS: atom_id res chain seq x y z
N MET A 1 1.68 9.03 -14.44
CA MET A 1 1.90 7.63 -14.86
C MET A 1 3.34 7.13 -14.65
N TYR A 2 4.33 7.96 -14.31
CA TYR A 2 5.74 7.52 -14.22
C TYR A 2 6.24 7.14 -12.81
N LEU A 3 5.49 7.46 -11.73
CA LEU A 3 6.00 7.31 -10.35
C LEU A 3 6.24 5.85 -9.97
N VAL A 4 5.27 4.98 -10.25
CA VAL A 4 5.39 3.53 -10.00
C VAL A 4 6.56 2.94 -10.78
N ALA A 5 6.68 3.25 -12.07
CA ALA A 5 7.78 2.78 -12.91
C ALA A 5 9.16 3.24 -12.38
N ARG A 6 9.29 4.52 -12.00
CA ARG A 6 10.52 5.04 -11.39
C ARG A 6 10.86 4.34 -10.09
N LEU A 7 9.87 4.09 -9.24
CA LEU A 7 10.08 3.40 -7.96
C LEU A 7 10.56 1.97 -8.18
N ILE A 8 9.94 1.23 -9.10
CA ILE A 8 10.37 -0.15 -9.44
C ILE A 8 11.79 -0.15 -10.03
N THR A 9 12.15 0.81 -10.89
CA THR A 9 13.53 0.92 -11.41
C THR A 9 14.54 1.17 -10.29
N ALA A 10 14.20 1.98 -9.29
CA ALA A 10 15.07 2.25 -8.15
C ALA A 10 15.10 1.10 -7.12
N GLN A 11 14.00 0.35 -7.01
CA GLN A 11 13.78 -0.71 -6.01
C GLN A 11 13.17 -1.93 -6.71
N PRO A 12 13.99 -2.72 -7.42
CA PRO A 12 13.52 -3.81 -8.26
C PRO A 12 12.97 -5.01 -7.48
N ASP A 13 13.14 -5.04 -6.16
CA ASP A 13 12.52 -5.99 -5.24
C ASP A 13 11.01 -5.74 -5.06
N LEU A 14 10.54 -4.53 -5.36
CA LEU A 14 9.12 -4.19 -5.29
C LEU A 14 8.35 -4.72 -6.49
N THR A 15 7.21 -5.36 -6.22
CA THR A 15 6.23 -5.62 -7.26
C THR A 15 5.53 -4.33 -7.68
N SER A 16 4.91 -4.30 -8.87
CA SER A 16 4.14 -3.14 -9.32
C SER A 16 2.99 -2.77 -8.40
N ILE A 17 2.41 -3.75 -7.69
CA ILE A 17 1.32 -3.52 -6.73
C ILE A 17 1.88 -2.89 -5.46
N GLN A 18 2.98 -3.40 -4.93
CA GLN A 18 3.65 -2.83 -3.76
C GLN A 18 4.09 -1.38 -4.00
N ALA A 19 4.74 -1.12 -5.15
CA ALA A 19 5.10 0.22 -5.56
C ALA A 19 3.87 1.12 -5.72
N GLY A 20 2.76 0.59 -6.26
CA GLY A 20 1.48 1.28 -6.33
C GLY A 20 0.92 1.66 -4.96
N ILE A 21 0.95 0.74 -3.99
CA ILE A 21 0.47 0.97 -2.62
C ILE A 21 1.29 2.09 -1.95
N ILE A 22 2.62 2.03 -2.03
CA ILE A 22 3.53 3.04 -1.46
C ILE A 22 3.23 4.43 -2.06
N ILE A 23 3.24 4.54 -3.39
CA ILE A 23 2.98 5.82 -4.06
C ILE A 23 1.58 6.33 -3.74
N ALA A 24 0.56 5.47 -3.67
CA ALA A 24 -0.79 5.89 -3.33
C ALA A 24 -0.90 6.41 -1.89
N ALA A 25 -0.12 5.86 -0.95
CA ALA A 25 -0.04 6.33 0.43
C ALA A 25 0.64 7.70 0.51
N GLU A 26 1.84 7.83 -0.08
CA GLU A 26 2.64 9.06 -0.10
C GLU A 26 1.89 10.22 -0.75
N GLN A 27 1.16 9.95 -1.83
CA GLN A 27 0.41 10.95 -2.58
C GLN A 27 -1.01 11.19 -2.04
N ASN A 28 -1.38 10.60 -0.89
CA ASN A 28 -2.73 10.71 -0.31
C ASN A 28 -3.87 10.25 -1.23
N ILE A 29 -3.60 9.35 -2.18
CA ILE A 29 -4.59 8.81 -3.11
C ILE A 29 -5.41 7.70 -2.43
N ALA A 30 -4.74 6.82 -1.69
CA ALA A 30 -5.38 5.77 -0.90
C ALA A 30 -4.53 5.39 0.31
N ARG A 31 -5.13 5.44 1.50
CA ARG A 31 -4.52 5.05 2.78
C ARG A 31 -5.18 3.83 3.42
N ASP A 32 -5.97 3.08 2.64
CA ASP A 32 -6.62 1.87 3.11
C ASP A 32 -6.82 0.83 2.00
N SER A 33 -6.85 -0.44 2.42
CA SER A 33 -6.88 -1.60 1.52
C SER A 33 -8.10 -1.65 0.59
N ARG A 34 -9.27 -1.15 1.02
CA ARG A 34 -10.48 -1.14 0.18
C ARG A 34 -10.45 -0.03 -0.84
N THR A 35 -10.03 1.18 -0.45
CA THR A 35 -9.93 2.31 -1.38
C THR A 35 -8.92 2.00 -2.47
N PHE A 36 -7.74 1.48 -2.12
CA PHE A 36 -6.71 1.10 -3.10
C PHE A 36 -7.20 0.02 -4.07
N ALA A 37 -7.76 -1.08 -3.54
CA ALA A 37 -8.31 -2.17 -4.35
C ALA A 37 -9.36 -1.68 -5.35
N ARG A 38 -10.29 -0.83 -4.89
CA ARG A 38 -11.36 -0.27 -5.72
C ARG A 38 -10.83 0.64 -6.83
N LEU A 39 -9.89 1.53 -6.51
CA LEU A 39 -9.35 2.49 -7.49
C LEU A 39 -8.61 1.81 -8.63
N LEU A 40 -7.90 0.70 -8.35
CA LEU A 40 -7.11 0.00 -9.35
C LEU A 40 -7.79 -1.27 -9.90
N GLY A 41 -9.03 -1.56 -9.50
CA GLY A 41 -9.75 -2.74 -9.96
C GLY A 41 -9.11 -4.07 -9.53
N LEU A 42 -8.45 -4.09 -8.36
CA LEU A 42 -7.73 -5.26 -7.84
C LEU A 42 -8.60 -6.05 -6.85
N ALA A 43 -8.35 -7.37 -6.78
CA ALA A 43 -8.92 -8.21 -5.73
C ALA A 43 -8.43 -7.74 -4.35
N HIS A 44 -9.35 -7.57 -3.40
CA HIS A 44 -9.01 -7.05 -2.07
C HIS A 44 -8.03 -7.96 -1.31
N ALA A 45 -8.17 -9.28 -1.42
CA ALA A 45 -7.25 -10.24 -0.80
C ALA A 45 -5.80 -10.12 -1.31
N LEU A 46 -5.62 -9.81 -2.60
CA LEU A 46 -4.30 -9.55 -3.19
C LEU A 46 -3.68 -8.29 -2.56
N VAL A 47 -4.46 -7.23 -2.40
CA VAL A 47 -4.02 -5.98 -1.77
C VAL A 47 -3.65 -6.22 -0.31
N LEU A 48 -4.45 -6.98 0.44
CA LEU A 48 -4.14 -7.33 1.83
C LEU A 48 -2.81 -8.09 1.94
N ARG A 49 -2.57 -9.06 1.08
CA ARG A 49 -1.30 -9.81 1.04
C ARG A 49 -0.12 -8.86 0.84
N GLU A 50 -0.18 -7.95 -0.13
CA GLU A 50 0.93 -7.04 -0.41
C GLU A 50 1.12 -6.01 0.71
N ILE A 51 0.06 -5.55 1.37
CA ILE A 51 0.17 -4.71 2.58
C ILE A 51 0.89 -5.46 3.70
N THR A 52 0.53 -6.72 3.96
CA THR A 52 1.21 -7.54 4.98
C THR A 52 2.70 -7.69 4.66
N THR A 53 3.05 -8.03 3.42
CA THR A 53 4.46 -8.12 2.99
C THR A 53 5.21 -6.80 3.19
N LEU A 54 4.59 -5.66 2.87
CA LEU A 54 5.20 -4.34 3.07
C LEU A 54 5.39 -3.98 4.54
N CYS A 55 4.49 -4.44 5.42
CA CYS A 55 4.68 -4.30 6.87
C CYS A 55 5.83 -5.16 7.38
N ASP A 56 5.94 -6.42 6.92
CA ASP A 56 7.04 -7.30 7.28
C ASP A 56 8.41 -6.75 6.82
N GLN A 57 8.41 -5.99 5.72
CA GLN A 57 9.59 -5.27 5.21
C GLN A 57 9.84 -3.91 5.89
N ASN A 58 9.07 -3.55 6.93
CA ASN A 58 9.12 -2.24 7.59
C ASN A 58 8.97 -1.05 6.61
N ARG A 59 8.17 -1.20 5.56
CA ARG A 59 7.87 -0.13 4.59
C ARG A 59 6.55 0.58 4.92
N LEU A 60 5.61 -0.15 5.51
CA LEU A 60 4.33 0.37 5.98
C LEU A 60 4.07 0.00 7.44
N THR A 61 3.30 0.83 8.14
CA THR A 61 2.74 0.53 9.45
C THR A 61 1.23 0.49 9.36
N ILE A 62 0.60 -0.57 9.87
CA ILE A 62 -0.87 -0.62 10.01
C ILE A 62 -1.26 0.30 11.18
N THR A 63 -2.12 1.28 10.90
CA THR A 63 -2.59 2.25 11.91
C THR A 63 -3.95 1.88 12.48
N LYS A 64 -4.80 1.20 11.69
CA LYS A 64 -6.13 0.76 12.12
C LYS A 64 -6.63 -0.40 11.28
N GLN A 65 -7.35 -1.32 11.92
CA GLN A 65 -8.17 -2.32 11.24
C GLN A 65 -9.65 -2.10 11.60
N ASP A 66 -10.51 -2.07 10.59
CA ASP A 66 -11.95 -1.90 10.75
C ASP A 66 -12.65 -3.22 10.45
N ALA A 67 -13.14 -3.89 11.49
CA ALA A 67 -13.77 -5.21 11.39
C ALA A 67 -15.10 -5.21 10.62
N ARG A 68 -15.81 -4.07 10.57
CA ARG A 68 -17.11 -3.96 9.88
C ARG A 68 -16.93 -3.85 8.36
N THR A 69 -15.95 -3.06 7.94
CA THR A 69 -15.69 -2.78 6.52
C THR A 69 -14.55 -3.60 5.93
N LEU A 70 -13.85 -4.36 6.77
CA LEU A 70 -12.64 -5.12 6.44
C LEU A 70 -11.57 -4.22 5.81
N ARG A 71 -11.43 -3.00 6.32
CA ARG A 71 -10.40 -2.06 5.88
C ARG A 71 -9.18 -2.19 6.77
N THR A 72 -8.01 -2.22 6.14
CA THR A 72 -6.72 -2.08 6.81
C THR A 72 -6.18 -0.72 6.39
N PHE A 73 -6.08 0.19 7.35
CA PHE A 73 -5.48 1.50 7.19
C PHE A 73 -4.00 1.42 7.47
N TYR A 74 -3.21 2.13 6.68
CA TYR A 74 -1.76 2.07 6.74
C TYR A 74 -1.12 3.42 6.44
N GLU A 75 0.09 3.61 6.95
CA GLU A 75 0.95 4.77 6.71
C GLU A 75 2.38 4.31 6.40
N MET A 76 3.21 5.23 5.90
CA MET A 76 4.63 4.94 5.67
C MET A 76 5.33 4.65 7.00
N ALA A 77 6.13 3.60 7.04
CA ALA A 77 6.94 3.30 8.21
C ALA A 77 7.91 4.46 8.49
N GLY A 78 8.06 4.82 9.76
CA GLY A 78 8.90 5.97 10.17
C GLY A 78 8.26 7.35 9.94
N SER A 79 7.00 7.43 9.50
CA SER A 79 6.23 8.70 9.40
C SER A 79 5.59 9.14 10.73
N LEU A 80 5.88 8.47 11.84
CA LEU A 80 5.46 8.89 13.17
C LEU A 80 6.49 9.90 13.67
N ASP A 81 6.12 11.19 13.66
CA ASP A 81 6.80 12.24 14.42
C ASP A 81 6.75 11.93 15.94
#